data_AF-A0A1Q5K6W8-F1
#
_entry.id   AF-A0A1Q5K6W8-F1
#
_cell.length_a   1.000
_cell.length_b   1.000
_cell.length_c   1.000
_cell.angle_alpha   90.00
_cell.angle_beta   90.00
_cell.angle_gamma   90.00
#
_symmetry.space_group_name_H-M   'P 1'
#
loop_
_entity.id
_entity.type
_entity.pdbx_description
1 polymer ?
#
loop_
_entity_poly.entity_id
_entity_poly.type
_entity_poly.pdbx_seq_one_letter_code
_entity_poly.pdbx_strand_id
1 'polypeptide(L)'
;MTYADGRLVQTAVIGNRGSDRAIILPTDADELARWRRRHPDCSYWCGTLLGGCGNELSDRLYRDKVCHFAHHPHTSCHRTATGASSADHLFVKGDLTAWASRQRLAARASLRHLGTGPGDAVDFRTREVRQHVRFQFRKLAHVEWAVDQQRLSRDSATLDWVFGPGAAHPETMEELYDEHGYLFRFRCETQGAARRVRLRAEDPRRSTEWVPLDACVMTPEGLRLPGMAPRRRTRSARSEPQVSTPGDVRGPSSREEQVVAARAALMTAARLRTRPTWTSLSRAVGRDLSAISDAERVRLLSEVDEAAGRDGSPLLSALLRTDDGGTPVYLGRVIASVGCGTPATAAVLKHWCQREVDRAFALYGNSPRTPPARLEINRDGHFAPDSAPAQQPRVIVHSRGGLSQVSERQARELHRSEALRRHLVMARNDKAVRLVAALLKEGEEVIPRLSRAQSAKLRAEMIDARNWLRSRLEKKGAKRVRKAKAKAKAEQAAKASTRGRVRSGKKRQKSPMNGARPLPGHGQ
;
A
#
# COMPACT_ATOMS: atom_id res chain seq x y z
N MET A 1 18.48 8.30 -11.34
CA MET A 1 17.34 8.09 -10.42
C MET A 1 17.46 6.69 -9.83
N THR A 2 17.93 6.57 -8.60
CA THR A 2 18.03 5.29 -7.88
C THR A 2 16.62 4.84 -7.49
N TYR A 3 16.18 3.71 -8.04
CA TYR A 3 14.95 3.05 -7.60
C TYR A 3 15.16 2.60 -6.15
N ALA A 4 14.51 3.28 -5.19
CA ALA A 4 14.53 2.87 -3.79
C ALA A 4 13.89 1.48 -3.67
N ASP A 5 14.67 0.49 -3.22
CA ASP A 5 14.14 -0.84 -2.93
C ASP A 5 13.21 -0.77 -1.70
N GLY A 6 11.90 -0.74 -1.96
CA GLY A 6 10.87 -0.66 -0.93
C GLY A 6 10.82 -1.86 0.02
N ARG A 7 11.64 -2.90 -0.18
CA ARG A 7 11.79 -4.02 0.77
C ARG A 7 12.67 -3.67 1.98
N LEU A 8 13.48 -2.62 1.87
CA LEU A 8 14.41 -2.21 2.91
C LEU A 8 13.80 -1.11 3.79
N VAL A 9 14.10 -1.13 5.08
CA VAL A 9 13.64 -0.10 6.02
C VAL A 9 14.45 1.17 5.78
N GLN A 10 13.81 2.18 5.23
CA GLN A 10 14.45 3.45 4.87
C GLN A 10 14.21 4.55 5.90
N THR A 11 13.28 4.36 6.84
CA THR A 11 12.92 5.38 7.84
C THR A 11 12.94 4.86 9.27
N ALA A 12 13.39 5.74 10.17
CA ALA A 12 13.44 5.53 11.61
C ALA A 12 13.04 6.83 12.34
N VAL A 13 12.96 6.76 13.67
CA VAL A 13 12.89 7.95 14.53
C VAL A 13 14.16 8.04 15.38
N ILE A 14 14.61 9.26 15.69
CA ILE A 14 15.84 9.50 16.44
C ILE A 14 15.54 9.61 17.94
N GLY A 15 16.41 9.01 18.76
CA GLY A 15 16.47 9.20 20.20
C GLY A 15 15.72 8.14 21.01
N ASN A 16 14.43 7.92 20.74
CA ASN A 16 13.67 6.87 21.42
C ASN A 16 12.48 6.38 20.59
N ARG A 17 11.90 5.24 20.98
CA ARG A 17 10.76 4.59 20.31
C ARG A 17 9.49 5.44 20.11
N GLY A 18 9.27 6.45 20.96
CA GLY A 18 8.10 7.34 20.92
C GLY A 18 8.38 8.70 20.29
N SER A 19 9.60 8.92 19.79
CA SER A 19 10.02 10.16 19.16
C SER A 19 9.23 10.46 17.89
N ASP A 20 8.97 11.73 17.64
CA ASP A 20 8.38 12.24 16.40
C ASP A 20 9.43 12.79 15.41
N ARG A 21 10.72 12.71 15.78
CA ARG A 21 11.84 13.15 14.94
C ARG A 21 12.21 12.06 13.95
N ALA A 22 11.52 12.04 12.81
CA ALA A 22 11.79 11.10 11.72
C ALA A 22 13.10 11.39 10.98
N ILE A 23 13.66 10.34 10.39
CA ILE A 23 14.83 10.39 9.51
C ILE A 23 14.66 9.41 8.34
N ILE A 24 15.12 9.79 7.15
CA ILE A 24 15.45 8.87 6.07
C ILE A 24 16.94 8.56 6.16
N LEU A 25 17.31 7.28 6.17
CA LEU A 25 18.73 6.93 6.07
C LEU A 25 19.26 7.34 4.69
N PRO A 26 20.37 8.09 4.60
CA PRO A 26 21.04 8.32 3.33
C PRO A 26 21.33 6.99 2.63
N THR A 27 20.91 6.87 1.37
CA THR A 27 21.05 5.62 0.61
C THR A 27 22.48 5.40 0.11
N ASP A 28 23.22 6.50 -0.05
CA ASP A 28 24.62 6.52 -0.46
C ASP A 28 25.57 6.32 0.74
N ALA A 29 26.65 5.55 0.52
CA ALA A 29 27.58 5.17 1.56
C ALA A 29 28.37 6.36 2.13
N ASP A 30 28.78 7.29 1.26
CA ASP A 30 29.59 8.43 1.66
C ASP A 30 28.72 9.50 2.34
N GLU A 31 27.46 9.66 1.90
CA GLU A 31 26.46 10.45 2.61
C GLU A 31 26.18 9.90 4.00
N LEU A 32 26.00 8.57 4.14
CA LEU A 32 25.81 7.94 5.43
C LEU A 32 27.04 8.09 6.33
N ALA A 33 28.24 7.92 5.78
CA ALA A 33 29.48 8.14 6.52
C ALA A 33 29.61 9.59 7.03
N ARG A 34 29.27 10.58 6.18
CA ARG A 34 29.20 11.99 6.59
C ARG A 34 28.14 12.22 7.67
N TRP A 35 26.98 11.56 7.55
CA TRP A 35 25.91 11.65 8.53
C TRP A 35 26.35 11.13 9.90
N ARG A 36 26.98 9.95 9.96
CA ARG A 36 27.53 9.36 11.20
C ARG A 36 28.53 10.28 11.89
N ARG A 37 29.45 10.89 11.13
CA ARG A 37 30.43 11.83 11.69
C ARG A 37 29.79 13.07 12.29
N ARG A 38 28.72 13.58 11.68
CA ARG A 38 27.98 14.74 12.18
C ARG A 38 27.03 14.42 13.34
N HIS A 39 26.70 13.15 13.54
CA HIS A 39 25.73 12.69 14.52
C HIS A 39 26.22 11.41 15.21
N PRO A 40 27.32 11.48 15.97
CA PRO A 40 27.94 10.29 16.57
C PRO A 40 27.03 9.59 17.59
N ASP A 41 26.18 10.36 18.29
CA ASP A 41 25.34 9.86 19.39
C ASP A 41 23.88 9.61 18.98
N CYS A 42 23.58 9.57 17.67
CA CYS A 42 22.23 9.33 17.21
C CYS A 42 21.83 7.85 17.31
N SER A 43 20.86 7.55 18.17
CA SER A 43 20.16 6.26 18.19
C SER A 43 18.95 6.26 17.26
N TYR A 44 18.72 5.15 16.55
CA TYR A 44 17.64 4.98 15.58
C TYR A 44 16.64 3.95 16.06
N TRP A 45 15.35 4.23 15.91
CA TRP A 45 14.30 3.37 16.44
C TRP A 45 13.25 3.07 15.37
N CYS A 46 12.74 1.84 15.38
CA CYS A 46 11.55 1.46 14.63
C CYS A 46 10.33 2.05 15.35
N GLY A 47 10.15 3.37 15.24
CA GLY A 47 9.27 4.15 16.09
C GLY A 47 7.81 3.70 16.08
N THR A 48 7.14 3.79 17.22
CA THR A 48 5.72 3.43 17.36
C THR A 48 4.83 4.36 16.54
N LEU A 49 5.21 5.64 16.41
CA LEU A 49 4.53 6.60 15.54
C LEU A 49 4.70 6.30 14.04
N LEU A 50 5.61 5.40 13.65
CA LEU A 50 5.73 4.89 12.27
C LEU A 50 4.90 3.60 12.06
N GLY A 51 4.13 3.16 13.06
CA GLY A 51 3.56 1.81 13.09
C GLY A 51 4.62 0.72 13.29
N GLY A 52 5.78 1.08 13.84
CA GLY A 52 6.90 0.19 14.11
C GLY A 52 6.76 -0.59 15.43
N CYS A 53 7.66 -1.55 15.64
CA CYS A 53 7.65 -2.41 16.83
C CYS A 53 8.27 -1.74 18.08
N GLY A 54 8.88 -0.57 17.94
CA GLY A 54 9.52 0.17 19.02
C GLY A 54 10.93 -0.30 19.37
N ASN A 55 11.50 -1.28 18.66
CA ASN A 55 12.87 -1.76 18.89
C ASN A 55 13.90 -0.85 18.22
N GLU A 56 15.09 -0.82 18.79
CA GLU A 56 16.24 -0.10 18.25
C GLU A 56 16.71 -0.72 16.92
N LEU A 57 17.08 0.15 15.99
CA LEU A 57 17.55 -0.16 14.65
C LEU A 57 19.04 0.12 14.55
N SER A 58 19.74 -0.76 13.83
CA SER A 58 21.09 -0.50 13.32
C SER A 58 21.01 0.10 11.92
N ASP A 59 21.92 1.00 11.57
CA ASP A 59 22.09 1.44 10.19
C ASP A 59 23.15 0.58 9.47
N ARG A 60 22.83 0.13 8.27
CA ARG A 60 23.72 -0.71 7.47
C ARG A 60 24.38 0.12 6.39
N LEU A 61 25.68 0.35 6.57
CA LEU A 61 26.52 0.98 5.57
C LEU A 61 27.01 -0.07 4.57
N TYR A 62 26.59 0.09 3.31
CA TYR A 62 26.99 -0.74 2.19
C TYR A 62 27.55 0.16 1.09
N ARG A 63 28.64 -0.28 0.43
CA ARG A 63 29.22 0.43 -0.72
C ARG A 63 28.74 -0.14 -2.06
N ASP A 64 28.29 -1.39 -2.05
CA ASP A 64 27.82 -2.16 -3.20
C ASP A 64 26.28 -2.22 -3.29
N LYS A 65 25.57 -1.79 -2.24
CA LYS A 65 24.11 -1.85 -2.09
C LYS A 65 23.58 -0.60 -1.42
N VAL A 66 22.26 -0.43 -1.50
CA VAL A 66 21.55 0.66 -0.83
C VAL A 66 21.69 0.52 0.69
N CYS A 67 22.20 1.57 1.33
CA CYS A 67 22.21 1.68 2.78
C CYS A 67 20.77 1.68 3.32
N HIS A 68 20.54 0.98 4.43
CA HIS A 68 19.21 0.86 5.03
C HIS A 68 19.28 0.60 6.53
N PHE A 69 18.18 0.85 7.23
CA PHE A 69 18.02 0.42 8.61
C PHE A 69 17.72 -1.08 8.69
N ALA A 70 18.21 -1.73 9.73
CA ALA A 70 17.97 -3.13 10.01
C ALA A 70 17.65 -3.34 11.49
N HIS A 71 16.66 -4.19 11.75
CA HIS A 71 16.43 -4.70 13.10
C HIS A 71 17.59 -5.60 13.54
N HIS A 72 17.79 -5.68 14.85
CA HIS A 72 18.65 -6.68 15.45
C HIS A 72 18.09 -8.11 15.20
N PRO A 73 18.96 -9.13 15.14
CA PRO A 73 18.53 -10.52 14.97
C PRO A 73 17.42 -10.90 15.97
N HIS A 74 16.53 -11.81 15.55
CA HIS A 74 15.40 -12.31 16.35
C HIS A 74 14.29 -11.30 16.65
N THR A 75 14.33 -10.09 16.08
CA THR A 75 13.21 -9.13 16.20
C THR A 75 12.12 -9.45 15.18
N SER A 76 10.90 -9.70 15.65
CA SER A 76 9.71 -9.70 14.79
C SER A 76 9.15 -8.28 14.66
N CYS A 77 8.87 -7.85 13.43
CA CYS A 77 8.25 -6.57 13.15
C CYS A 77 7.15 -6.75 12.11
N HIS A 78 5.96 -6.25 12.41
CA HIS A 78 4.80 -6.29 11.51
C HIS A 78 4.61 -4.98 10.73
N ARG A 79 5.59 -4.07 10.81
CA ARG A 79 5.56 -2.82 10.06
C ARG A 79 5.61 -3.13 8.56
N THR A 80 4.55 -2.77 7.85
CA THR A 80 4.39 -3.02 6.41
C THR A 80 4.92 -1.86 5.55
N ALA A 81 4.87 -0.63 6.05
CA ALA A 81 5.35 0.55 5.35
C ALA A 81 6.80 0.86 5.75
N THR A 82 7.75 0.51 4.87
CA THR A 82 9.19 0.60 5.14
C THR A 82 9.94 1.60 4.26
N GLY A 83 9.32 2.09 3.18
CA GLY A 83 9.91 3.07 2.28
C GLY A 83 9.99 4.49 2.85
N ALA A 84 10.63 5.41 2.11
CA ALA A 84 10.82 6.80 2.53
C ALA A 84 9.51 7.54 2.90
N SER A 85 8.41 7.27 2.17
CA SER A 85 7.12 7.92 2.41
C SER A 85 6.38 7.45 3.67
N SER A 86 6.83 6.35 4.30
CA SER A 86 6.18 5.79 5.50
C SER A 86 6.29 6.69 6.74
N ALA A 87 7.11 7.74 6.67
CA ALA A 87 7.29 8.73 7.72
C ALA A 87 6.79 10.13 7.32
N ASP A 88 6.07 10.26 6.20
CA ASP A 88 5.65 11.58 5.69
C ASP A 88 4.82 12.36 6.70
N HIS A 89 3.98 11.71 7.50
CA HIS A 89 3.19 12.37 8.55
C HIS A 89 4.08 12.97 9.65
N LEU A 90 5.20 12.34 10.00
CA LEU A 90 6.15 12.88 10.97
C LEU A 90 6.92 14.06 10.37
N PHE A 91 7.35 13.96 9.11
CA PHE A 91 8.01 15.07 8.42
C PHE A 91 7.09 16.26 8.26
N VAL A 92 5.83 16.06 7.86
CA VAL A 92 4.82 17.12 7.75
C VAL A 92 4.56 17.77 9.11
N LYS A 93 4.41 16.98 10.19
CA LYS A 93 4.28 17.54 11.55
C LYS A 93 5.49 18.39 11.93
N GLY A 94 6.71 17.92 11.64
CA GLY A 94 7.95 18.64 11.89
C GLY A 94 8.03 19.95 11.11
N ASP A 95 7.75 19.92 9.80
CA ASP A 95 7.71 21.09 8.93
C ASP A 95 6.68 22.13 9.41
N LEU A 96 5.47 21.69 9.80
CA LEU A 96 4.43 22.57 10.35
C LEU A 96 4.85 23.21 11.67
N THR A 97 5.52 22.46 12.55
CA THR A 97 6.01 22.97 13.84
C THR A 97 7.11 24.01 13.63
N ALA A 98 8.05 23.75 12.70
CA ALA A 98 9.09 24.68 12.35
C ALA A 98 8.54 25.94 11.66
N TRP A 99 7.56 25.76 10.75
CA TRP A 99 6.89 26.87 10.07
C TRP A 99 6.12 27.75 11.05
N ALA A 100 5.36 27.18 11.98
CA ALA A 100 4.70 27.95 13.04
C ALA A 100 5.68 28.78 13.86
N SER A 101 6.83 28.21 14.21
CA SER A 101 7.87 28.91 14.96
C SER A 101 8.46 30.07 14.16
N ARG A 102 8.76 29.87 12.87
CA ARG A 102 9.28 30.92 11.97
C ARG A 102 8.28 32.05 11.75
N GLN A 103 7.01 31.71 11.57
CA GLN A 103 5.90 32.64 11.37
C GLN A 103 5.37 33.23 12.69
N ARG A 104 5.95 32.85 13.84
CA ARG A 104 5.51 33.27 15.19
C ARG A 104 4.02 33.00 15.45
N LEU A 105 3.50 31.91 14.90
CA LEU A 105 2.11 31.50 15.09
C LEU A 105 1.96 30.72 16.39
N ALA A 106 1.01 31.12 17.23
CA ALA A 106 0.58 30.34 18.39
C ALA A 106 -0.22 29.11 17.94
N ALA A 107 0.48 28.11 17.39
CA ALA A 107 -0.14 26.96 16.74
C ALA A 107 0.43 25.61 17.23
N ARG A 108 -0.34 24.54 17.00
CA ARG A 108 0.03 23.16 17.36
C ARG A 108 -0.22 22.21 16.21
N ALA A 109 0.81 21.45 15.83
CA ALA A 109 0.70 20.29 14.94
C ALA A 109 0.50 19.00 15.75
N SER A 110 -0.50 18.20 15.40
CA SER A 110 -0.86 16.95 16.10
C SER A 110 -1.14 15.82 15.11
N LEU A 111 -0.60 14.63 15.38
CA LEU A 111 -0.90 13.43 14.60
C LEU A 111 -2.29 12.90 14.94
N ARG A 112 -2.96 12.31 13.96
CA ARG A 112 -4.26 11.66 14.12
C ARG A 112 -4.18 10.20 13.72
N HIS A 113 -4.70 9.35 14.60
CA HIS A 113 -4.99 7.96 14.32
C HIS A 113 -6.50 7.84 14.07
N LEU A 114 -6.86 7.51 12.83
CA LEU A 114 -8.25 7.45 12.37
C LEU A 114 -8.68 6.00 12.06
N GLY A 115 -7.87 5.01 12.43
CA GLY A 115 -8.19 3.57 12.34
C GLY A 115 -7.19 2.74 11.53
N THR A 116 -6.32 3.37 10.73
CA THR A 116 -5.30 2.64 9.95
C THR A 116 -3.89 2.77 10.53
N GLY A 117 -3.58 3.87 11.21
CA GLY A 117 -2.34 4.01 11.96
C GLY A 117 -2.09 5.41 12.51
N PRO A 118 -0.99 5.62 13.26
CA PRO A 118 -0.65 6.88 13.93
C PRO A 118 -0.36 8.07 12.99
N GLY A 119 -0.55 7.93 11.68
CA GLY A 119 -0.25 8.93 10.65
C GLY A 119 -1.36 9.13 9.63
N ASP A 120 -2.62 8.82 9.98
CA ASP A 120 -3.75 8.91 9.06
C ASP A 120 -4.05 10.34 8.64
N ALA A 121 -3.82 11.29 9.55
CA ALA A 121 -3.85 12.72 9.27
C ALA A 121 -2.90 13.50 10.20
N VAL A 122 -2.58 14.73 9.82
CA VAL A 122 -1.89 15.71 10.67
C VAL A 122 -2.76 16.96 10.76
N ASP A 123 -3.15 17.32 11.98
CA ASP A 123 -3.92 18.53 12.25
C ASP A 123 -2.98 19.65 12.69
N PHE A 124 -3.12 20.82 12.07
CA PHE A 124 -2.46 22.06 12.46
C PHE A 124 -3.52 23.05 12.91
N ARG A 125 -3.45 23.48 14.18
CA ARG A 125 -4.45 24.38 14.78
C ARG A 125 -3.80 25.62 15.36
N THR A 126 -4.30 26.79 15.00
CA THR A 126 -3.93 28.06 15.64
C THR A 126 -4.83 28.30 16.85
N ARG A 127 -4.28 28.85 17.95
CA ARG A 127 -5.02 29.07 19.20
C ARG A 127 -5.88 30.32 19.16
N GLU A 128 -5.34 31.42 18.63
CA GLU A 128 -5.97 32.74 18.70
C GLU A 128 -7.17 32.85 17.76
N VAL A 129 -6.98 32.51 16.49
CA VAL A 129 -7.99 32.64 15.43
C VAL A 129 -8.73 31.34 15.12
N ARG A 130 -8.51 30.28 15.91
CA ARG A 130 -9.14 28.95 15.79
C ARG A 130 -9.14 28.41 14.35
N GLN A 131 -8.04 28.55 13.63
CA GLN A 131 -7.93 28.06 12.26
C GLN A 131 -7.41 26.63 12.28
N HIS A 132 -7.95 25.79 11.40
CA HIS A 132 -7.60 24.37 11.30
C HIS A 132 -7.15 24.06 9.87
N VAL A 133 -5.93 23.54 9.73
CA VAL A 133 -5.48 22.90 8.48
C VAL A 133 -5.29 21.39 8.72
N ARG A 134 -5.98 20.56 7.93
CA ARG A 134 -5.87 19.11 8.01
C ARG A 134 -5.11 18.56 6.81
N PHE A 135 -3.96 17.95 7.08
CA PHE A 135 -3.23 17.14 6.10
C PHE A 135 -3.75 15.71 6.14
N GLN A 136 -4.43 15.30 5.08
CA GLN A 136 -5.10 14.00 4.98
C GLN A 136 -4.23 13.00 4.22
N PHE A 137 -3.79 11.93 4.88
CA PHE A 137 -2.98 10.86 4.30
C PHE A 137 -3.83 9.63 3.96
N ARG A 138 -4.70 9.22 4.89
CA ARG A 138 -5.61 8.09 4.66
C ARG A 138 -6.59 8.46 3.56
N LYS A 139 -6.86 7.52 2.66
CA LYS A 139 -7.99 7.62 1.75
C LYS A 139 -9.29 7.69 2.56
N LEU A 140 -10.05 8.76 2.36
CA LEU A 140 -11.29 9.03 3.07
C LEU A 140 -12.46 8.87 2.08
N ALA A 141 -13.48 8.10 2.46
CA ALA A 141 -14.72 8.06 1.67
C ALA A 141 -15.43 9.42 1.79
N HIS A 142 -16.23 9.80 0.79
CA HIS A 142 -16.91 11.10 0.78
C HIS A 142 -17.81 11.31 2.01
N VAL A 143 -18.61 10.30 2.37
CA VAL A 143 -19.48 10.35 3.55
C VAL A 143 -18.67 10.55 4.85
N GLU A 144 -17.56 9.83 5.01
CA GLU A 144 -16.68 9.99 6.18
C GLU A 144 -16.06 11.39 6.22
N TRP A 145 -15.64 11.90 5.06
CA TRP A 145 -15.11 13.26 4.93
C TRP A 145 -16.16 14.31 5.27
N ALA A 146 -17.40 14.19 4.78
CA ALA A 146 -18.47 15.15 5.04
C ALA A 146 -18.80 15.24 6.53
N VAL A 147 -18.84 14.11 7.24
CA VAL A 147 -19.02 14.07 8.70
C VAL A 147 -17.87 14.77 9.42
N ASP A 148 -16.63 14.50 9.01
CA ASP A 148 -15.45 15.13 9.61
C ASP A 148 -15.37 16.63 9.26
N GLN A 149 -15.72 17.03 8.05
CA GLN A 149 -15.82 18.41 7.58
C GLN A 149 -16.79 19.19 8.45
N GLN A 150 -18.01 18.67 8.67
CA GLN A 150 -19.02 19.31 9.50
C GLN A 150 -18.56 19.42 10.96
N ARG A 151 -18.01 18.33 11.51
CA ARG A 151 -17.53 18.30 12.90
C ARG A 151 -16.41 19.31 13.13
N LEU A 152 -15.39 19.32 12.27
CA LEU A 152 -14.23 20.20 12.41
C LEU A 152 -14.56 21.68 12.16
N SER A 153 -15.50 21.95 11.25
CA SER A 153 -15.95 23.31 10.96
C SER A 153 -16.69 23.95 12.14
N ARG A 154 -17.34 23.17 13.02
CA ARG A 154 -17.96 23.71 14.25
C ARG A 154 -16.92 24.24 15.24
N ASP A 155 -15.73 23.65 15.23
CA ASP A 155 -14.67 23.97 16.19
C ASP A 155 -13.65 24.97 15.65
N SER A 156 -13.79 25.40 14.40
CA SER A 156 -12.77 26.16 13.68
C SER A 156 -13.38 27.34 12.90
N ALA A 157 -12.78 28.52 12.98
CA ALA A 157 -13.22 29.68 12.20
C ALA A 157 -12.97 29.47 10.70
N THR A 158 -11.89 28.75 10.38
CA THR A 158 -11.56 28.28 9.04
C THR A 158 -11.09 26.84 9.12
N LEU A 159 -11.44 26.07 8.08
CA LEU A 159 -10.99 24.72 7.87
C LEU A 159 -10.49 24.58 6.43
N ASP A 160 -9.23 24.17 6.30
CA ASP A 160 -8.60 23.87 5.02
C ASP A 160 -8.14 22.41 5.01
N TRP A 161 -8.53 21.68 3.97
CA TRP A 161 -8.08 20.31 3.74
C TRP A 161 -6.95 20.28 2.72
N VAL A 162 -5.87 19.58 3.07
CA VAL A 162 -4.70 19.38 2.23
C VAL A 162 -4.54 17.88 1.99
N PHE A 163 -4.81 17.43 0.77
CA PHE A 163 -4.86 16.00 0.46
C PHE A 163 -3.53 15.47 -0.07
N GLY A 164 -3.12 14.33 0.49
CA GLY A 164 -2.01 13.55 -0.05
C GLY A 164 -2.39 12.84 -1.36
N PRO A 165 -1.41 12.23 -2.03
CA PRO A 165 -1.66 11.48 -3.26
C PRO A 165 -2.71 10.36 -3.05
N GLY A 166 -3.85 10.46 -3.74
CA GLY A 166 -4.92 9.47 -3.67
C GLY A 166 -5.77 9.48 -2.38
N ALA A 167 -5.62 10.51 -1.54
CA ALA A 167 -6.33 10.59 -0.27
C ALA A 167 -7.79 11.09 -0.39
N ALA A 168 -8.10 11.89 -1.42
CA ALA A 168 -9.45 12.42 -1.67
C ALA A 168 -10.26 11.52 -2.61
N HIS A 169 -11.55 11.33 -2.30
CA HIS A 169 -12.52 10.71 -3.21
C HIS A 169 -12.98 11.71 -4.29
N PRO A 170 -13.33 11.27 -5.52
CA PRO A 170 -13.85 12.15 -6.58
C PRO A 170 -14.94 13.11 -6.13
N GLU A 171 -15.98 12.61 -5.46
CA GLU A 171 -17.08 13.43 -4.93
C GLU A 171 -16.59 14.53 -3.98
N THR A 172 -15.60 14.23 -3.13
CA THR A 172 -15.01 15.23 -2.21
C THR A 172 -14.24 16.30 -2.98
N MET A 173 -13.57 15.92 -4.06
CA MET A 173 -12.86 16.88 -4.91
C MET A 173 -13.85 17.80 -5.61
N GLU A 174 -14.92 17.24 -6.18
CA GLU A 174 -16.01 18.00 -6.82
C GLU A 174 -16.62 19.01 -5.85
N GLU A 175 -17.01 18.57 -4.65
CA GLU A 175 -17.61 19.45 -3.65
C GLU A 175 -16.68 20.59 -3.24
N LEU A 176 -15.37 20.32 -3.05
CA LEU A 176 -14.40 21.36 -2.73
C LEU A 176 -14.16 22.34 -3.89
N TYR A 177 -14.20 21.87 -5.13
CA TYR A 177 -14.13 22.75 -6.30
C TYR A 177 -15.36 23.65 -6.40
N ASP A 178 -16.55 23.12 -6.15
CA ASP A 178 -17.78 23.88 -6.19
C ASP A 178 -17.85 24.90 -5.04
N GLU A 179 -17.46 24.49 -3.83
CA GLU A 179 -17.54 25.34 -2.63
C GLU A 179 -16.44 26.40 -2.58
N HIS A 180 -15.20 26.06 -2.94
CA HIS A 180 -14.03 26.93 -2.73
C HIS A 180 -13.37 27.41 -4.03
N GLY A 181 -13.69 26.77 -5.16
CA GLY A 181 -13.01 26.99 -6.43
C GLY A 181 -11.67 26.26 -6.55
N TYR A 182 -11.20 25.60 -5.49
CA TYR A 182 -9.93 24.88 -5.47
C TYR A 182 -9.90 23.86 -4.32
N LEU A 183 -8.93 22.95 -4.37
CA LEU A 183 -8.49 22.13 -3.24
C LEU A 183 -6.98 22.24 -3.05
N PHE A 184 -6.49 21.93 -1.85
CA PHE A 184 -5.05 21.85 -1.61
C PHE A 184 -4.53 20.42 -1.72
N ARG A 185 -3.34 20.28 -2.31
CA ARG A 185 -2.57 19.03 -2.32
C ARG A 185 -1.24 19.21 -1.63
N PHE A 186 -0.73 18.11 -1.10
CA PHE A 186 0.67 18.02 -0.72
C PHE A 186 1.39 16.85 -1.38
N ARG A 187 2.70 17.02 -1.54
CA ARG A 187 3.65 15.92 -1.79
C ARG A 187 4.88 16.13 -0.92
N CYS A 188 5.65 15.07 -0.70
CA CYS A 188 6.90 15.14 0.02
C CYS A 188 8.09 14.88 -0.90
N GLU A 189 9.11 15.74 -0.83
CA GLU A 189 10.36 15.62 -1.58
C GLU A 189 11.49 15.26 -0.61
N THR A 190 12.34 14.29 -0.98
CA THR A 190 13.51 13.93 -0.18
C THR A 190 14.58 15.01 -0.32
N GLN A 191 15.10 15.50 0.80
CA GLN A 191 16.23 16.41 0.89
C GLN A 191 17.21 15.89 1.93
N GLY A 192 18.28 15.23 1.48
CA GLY A 192 19.22 14.52 2.36
C GLY A 192 18.49 13.49 3.23
N ALA A 193 18.65 13.60 4.55
CA ALA A 193 18.07 12.69 5.53
C ALA A 193 16.63 13.06 5.95
N ALA A 194 16.01 14.05 5.31
CA ALA A 194 14.66 14.52 5.64
C ALA A 194 13.74 14.51 4.41
N ARG A 195 12.43 14.65 4.65
CA ARG A 195 11.45 14.95 3.60
C ARG A 195 10.85 16.31 3.88
N ARG A 196 10.66 17.10 2.83
CA ARG A 196 10.05 18.43 2.92
C ARG A 196 8.73 18.45 2.18
N VAL A 197 7.72 19.02 2.82
CA VAL A 197 6.39 19.16 2.24
C VAL A 197 6.37 20.25 1.18
N ARG A 198 5.75 19.93 0.05
CA ARG A 198 5.38 20.89 -1.00
C ARG A 198 3.88 20.93 -1.12
N LEU A 199 3.35 22.13 -1.32
CA LEU A 199 1.92 22.39 -1.45
C LEU A 199 1.59 22.91 -2.83
N ARG A 200 0.36 22.65 -3.29
CA ARG A 200 -0.24 23.35 -4.42
C ARG A 200 -1.74 23.48 -4.24
N ALA A 201 -2.32 24.49 -4.87
CA ALA A 201 -3.76 24.58 -5.08
C ALA A 201 -4.09 24.02 -6.48
N GLU A 202 -5.15 23.23 -6.55
CA GLU A 202 -5.71 22.69 -7.80
C GLU A 202 -7.12 23.23 -7.97
N ASP A 203 -7.46 23.68 -9.16
CA ASP A 203 -8.83 23.86 -9.64
C ASP A 203 -9.07 22.95 -10.86
N PRO A 204 -10.31 22.79 -11.35
CA PRO A 204 -10.60 21.88 -12.47
C PRO A 204 -9.83 22.18 -13.77
N ARG A 205 -9.31 23.39 -13.95
CA ARG A 205 -8.67 23.86 -15.18
C ARG A 205 -7.19 24.20 -15.01
N ARG A 206 -6.75 24.54 -13.79
CA ARG A 206 -5.41 25.05 -13.50
C ARG A 206 -4.87 24.46 -12.21
N SER A 207 -3.56 24.48 -12.08
CA SER A 207 -2.88 24.14 -10.83
C SER A 207 -1.75 25.14 -10.61
N THR A 208 -1.55 25.55 -9.36
CA THR A 208 -0.38 26.34 -9.00
C THR A 208 0.88 25.47 -9.08
N GLU A 209 2.03 26.12 -9.12
CA GLU A 209 3.30 25.43 -8.92
C GLU A 209 3.36 24.77 -7.53
N TRP A 210 4.24 23.77 -7.42
CA TRP A 210 4.56 23.14 -6.14
C TRP A 210 5.48 24.06 -5.34
N VAL A 211 4.94 24.66 -4.28
CA VAL A 211 5.67 25.62 -3.44
C VAL A 211 6.09 24.98 -2.10
N PRO A 212 7.20 25.41 -1.48
CA PRO A 212 7.51 25.00 -0.12
C PRO A 212 6.49 25.59 0.88
N LEU A 213 6.32 24.96 2.04
CA LEU A 213 5.49 25.49 3.12
C LEU A 213 5.89 26.91 3.54
N ASP A 214 7.19 27.24 3.47
CA ASP A 214 7.72 28.57 3.83
C ASP A 214 7.26 29.69 2.88
N ALA A 215 6.80 29.37 1.67
CA ALA A 215 6.20 30.34 0.75
C ALA A 215 4.70 30.54 1.02
N CYS A 216 4.09 29.76 1.92
CA CYS A 216 2.69 29.85 2.27
C CYS A 216 2.50 30.75 3.49
N VAL A 217 1.32 31.38 3.56
CA VAL A 217 0.96 32.31 4.64
C VAL A 217 -0.33 31.84 5.27
N MET A 218 -0.40 31.89 6.60
CA MET A 218 -1.66 31.74 7.31
C MET A 218 -2.33 33.12 7.39
N THR A 219 -3.45 33.31 6.69
CA THR A 219 -4.26 34.56 6.77
C THR A 219 -5.54 34.28 7.55
N PRO A 220 -6.27 35.29 8.05
CA PRO A 220 -7.54 35.06 8.77
C PRO A 220 -8.56 34.18 8.03
N GLU A 221 -8.53 34.17 6.70
CA GLU A 221 -9.41 33.38 5.83
C GLU A 221 -8.94 31.93 5.61
N GLY A 222 -7.75 31.57 6.10
CA GLY A 222 -7.16 30.24 6.02
C GLY A 222 -5.74 30.23 5.44
N LEU A 223 -5.29 29.04 5.06
CA LEU A 223 -4.01 28.81 4.40
C LEU A 223 -4.00 29.42 3.00
N ARG A 224 -2.97 30.21 2.70
CA ARG A 224 -2.76 30.84 1.39
C ARG A 224 -1.46 30.41 0.74
N LEU A 225 -1.55 30.10 -0.55
CA LEU A 225 -0.45 29.72 -1.42
C LEU A 225 -0.23 30.84 -2.47
N PRO A 226 1.02 31.08 -2.91
CA PRO A 226 1.29 32.00 -4.01
C PRO A 226 0.55 31.60 -5.30
N GLY A 227 -0.02 32.59 -5.99
CA GLY A 227 -0.69 32.40 -7.29
C GLY A 227 -2.09 31.79 -7.23
N MET A 228 -2.65 31.54 -6.05
CA MET A 228 -4.03 31.07 -5.92
C MET A 228 -5.03 32.24 -6.00
N ALA A 229 -6.19 32.00 -6.60
CA ALA A 229 -7.30 32.95 -6.57
C ALA A 229 -7.90 33.06 -5.15
N PRO A 230 -8.58 34.18 -4.82
CA PRO A 230 -9.34 34.30 -3.59
C PRO A 230 -10.37 33.19 -3.44
N ARG A 231 -10.64 32.80 -2.19
CA ARG A 231 -11.59 31.72 -1.88
C ARG A 231 -12.99 32.18 -2.28
N ARG A 232 -13.65 31.44 -3.18
CA ARG A 232 -15.10 31.59 -3.34
C ARG A 232 -15.73 31.04 -2.06
N ARG A 233 -16.59 31.83 -1.42
CA ARG A 233 -17.48 31.33 -0.37
C ARG A 233 -18.88 31.46 -0.94
N THR A 234 -19.46 30.36 -1.40
CA THR A 234 -20.92 30.24 -1.39
C THR A 234 -21.30 30.20 0.09
N ARG A 235 -21.67 31.36 0.65
CA ARG A 235 -22.30 31.41 1.97
C ARG A 235 -23.51 30.48 1.88
N SER A 236 -23.44 29.35 2.56
CA SER A 236 -24.59 28.49 2.82
C SER A 236 -25.54 29.25 3.75
N ALA A 237 -26.28 30.20 3.17
CA ALA A 237 -27.61 30.52 3.61
C ALA A 237 -28.53 29.63 2.78
N ARG A 238 -29.00 28.56 3.43
CA ARG A 238 -30.23 27.81 3.12
C ARG A 238 -30.95 28.32 1.86
N SER A 239 -30.68 27.70 0.72
CA SER A 239 -31.57 27.82 -0.43
C SER A 239 -32.75 26.90 -0.18
N GLU A 240 -33.88 27.49 0.22
CA GLU A 240 -35.18 27.00 -0.22
C GLU A 240 -35.16 26.84 -1.75
N PRO A 241 -35.90 25.89 -2.33
CA PRO A 241 -35.85 25.60 -3.76
C PRO A 241 -36.40 26.79 -4.55
N GLN A 242 -35.52 27.72 -4.95
CA GLN A 242 -35.85 28.70 -5.97
C GLN A 242 -35.74 28.04 -7.34
N VAL A 243 -36.91 27.76 -7.89
CA VAL A 243 -37.14 27.54 -9.32
C VAL A 243 -36.38 28.61 -10.10
N SER A 244 -35.29 28.20 -10.74
CA SER A 244 -34.56 29.03 -11.69
C SER A 244 -35.01 28.61 -13.08
N THR A 245 -35.70 29.50 -13.76
CA THR A 245 -36.12 29.38 -15.16
C THR A 245 -34.91 29.11 -16.06
N PRO A 246 -35.03 28.23 -17.07
CA PRO A 246 -33.96 27.93 -18.00
C PRO A 246 -33.90 29.00 -19.10
N GLY A 247 -32.71 29.59 -19.28
CA GLY A 247 -32.47 30.51 -20.37
C GLY A 247 -31.01 30.92 -20.47
N ASP A 248 -30.16 30.04 -21.00
CA ASP A 248 -29.23 30.48 -22.05
C ASP A 248 -28.86 29.32 -22.98
N VAL A 249 -29.05 29.56 -24.27
CA VAL A 249 -29.02 28.60 -25.37
C VAL A 249 -27.60 28.50 -25.90
N ARG A 250 -26.90 27.38 -25.63
CA ARG A 250 -25.82 26.92 -26.51
C ARG A 250 -26.43 26.02 -27.59
N GLY A 251 -26.37 26.47 -28.85
CA GLY A 251 -26.91 25.76 -30.01
C GLY A 251 -26.42 24.31 -30.16
N PRO A 252 -26.98 23.50 -31.09
CA PRO A 252 -26.61 22.10 -31.24
C PRO A 252 -25.12 21.98 -31.59
N SER A 253 -24.31 21.46 -30.67
CA SER A 253 -22.92 21.10 -30.95
C SER A 253 -22.95 19.96 -31.95
N SER A 254 -22.14 20.03 -33.00
CA SER A 254 -22.01 18.91 -33.93
C SER A 254 -21.48 17.67 -33.19
N ARG A 255 -21.74 16.49 -33.73
CA ARG A 255 -21.26 15.23 -33.15
C ARG A 255 -19.73 15.19 -33.02
N GLU A 256 -19.03 15.84 -33.94
CA GLU A 256 -17.57 15.99 -33.92
C GLU A 256 -17.09 16.77 -32.70
N GLU A 257 -17.76 17.87 -32.35
CA GLU A 257 -17.42 18.64 -31.15
C GLU A 257 -17.61 17.81 -29.87
N GLN A 258 -18.65 16.97 -29.82
CA GLN A 258 -18.88 16.07 -28.69
C GLN A 258 -17.78 15.02 -28.55
N VAL A 259 -17.32 14.45 -29.67
CA VAL A 259 -16.20 13.49 -29.70
C VAL A 259 -14.92 14.15 -29.20
N VAL A 260 -14.59 15.35 -29.69
CA VAL A 260 -13.39 16.09 -29.28
C VAL A 260 -13.43 16.43 -27.78
N ALA A 261 -14.56 16.93 -27.29
CA ALA A 261 -14.73 17.27 -25.88
C ALA A 261 -14.66 16.04 -24.97
N ALA A 262 -15.33 14.94 -25.34
CA ALA A 262 -15.30 13.69 -24.58
C ALA A 262 -13.89 13.10 -24.55
N ARG A 263 -13.18 13.11 -25.68
CA ARG A 263 -11.77 12.67 -25.76
C ARG A 263 -10.87 13.50 -24.86
N ALA A 264 -10.98 14.83 -24.90
CA ALA A 264 -10.21 15.74 -24.05
C ALA A 264 -10.49 15.52 -22.55
N ALA A 265 -11.75 15.29 -22.18
CA ALA A 265 -12.16 14.98 -20.81
C ALA A 265 -11.57 13.65 -20.33
N LEU A 266 -11.60 12.60 -21.16
CA LEU A 266 -11.03 11.29 -20.82
C LEU A 266 -9.50 11.32 -20.77
N MET A 267 -8.82 12.07 -21.65
CA MET A 267 -7.37 12.31 -21.55
C MET A 267 -7.01 13.05 -20.25
N THR A 268 -7.85 14.00 -19.84
CA THR A 268 -7.70 14.70 -18.56
C THR A 268 -7.89 13.75 -17.38
N ALA A 269 -8.90 12.88 -17.42
CA ALA A 269 -9.07 11.83 -16.42
C ALA A 269 -7.86 10.87 -16.37
N ALA A 270 -7.30 10.51 -17.52
CA ALA A 270 -6.08 9.69 -17.61
C ALA A 270 -4.87 10.38 -16.95
N ARG A 271 -4.67 11.68 -17.21
CA ARG A 271 -3.64 12.51 -16.57
C ARG A 271 -3.78 12.53 -15.05
N LEU A 272 -5.00 12.69 -14.57
CA LEU A 272 -5.37 12.70 -13.16
C LEU A 272 -5.44 11.31 -12.53
N ARG A 273 -5.28 10.25 -13.34
CA ARG A 273 -5.43 8.84 -12.96
C ARG A 273 -6.79 8.53 -12.32
N THR A 274 -7.83 9.19 -12.81
CA THR A 274 -9.23 8.99 -12.40
C THR A 274 -9.98 8.15 -13.43
N ARG A 275 -11.15 7.66 -13.02
CA ARG A 275 -12.06 6.85 -13.85
C ARG A 275 -13.47 7.44 -13.75
N PRO A 276 -13.89 8.28 -14.71
CA PRO A 276 -15.14 9.03 -14.61
C PRO A 276 -16.36 8.13 -14.85
N THR A 277 -17.51 8.55 -14.32
CA THR A 277 -18.83 8.00 -14.73
C THR A 277 -19.38 8.79 -15.92
N TRP A 278 -20.48 8.31 -16.51
CA TRP A 278 -21.19 9.08 -17.55
C TRP A 278 -21.62 10.45 -17.06
N THR A 279 -22.17 10.53 -15.85
CA THR A 279 -22.59 11.79 -15.24
C THR A 279 -21.43 12.78 -15.14
N SER A 280 -20.24 12.28 -14.78
CA SER A 280 -19.02 13.10 -14.73
C SER A 280 -18.56 13.55 -16.12
N LEU A 281 -18.62 12.66 -17.11
CA LEU A 281 -18.26 12.95 -18.50
C LEU A 281 -19.21 13.97 -19.12
N SER A 282 -20.53 13.82 -18.91
CA SER A 282 -21.59 14.75 -19.29
C SER A 282 -21.28 16.17 -18.80
N ARG A 283 -20.98 16.32 -17.50
CA ARG A 283 -20.63 17.62 -16.91
C ARG A 283 -19.35 18.22 -17.50
N ALA A 284 -18.33 17.40 -17.74
CA ALA A 284 -17.07 17.86 -18.34
C ALA A 284 -17.24 18.32 -19.79
N VAL A 285 -18.14 17.68 -20.55
CA VAL A 285 -18.53 18.08 -21.90
C VAL A 285 -19.52 19.26 -21.88
N GLY A 286 -20.15 19.53 -20.73
CA GLY A 286 -21.15 20.58 -20.56
C GLY A 286 -22.50 20.24 -21.18
N ARG A 287 -22.84 18.94 -21.31
CA ARG A 287 -24.12 18.45 -21.86
C ARG A 287 -24.54 17.16 -21.18
N ASP A 288 -25.85 16.89 -21.16
CA ASP A 288 -26.35 15.62 -20.68
C ASP A 288 -26.11 14.50 -21.71
N LEU A 289 -24.95 13.84 -21.60
CA LEU A 289 -24.62 12.60 -22.32
C LEU A 289 -25.10 11.35 -21.54
N SER A 290 -25.75 11.54 -20.39
CA SER A 290 -26.30 10.44 -19.59
C SER A 290 -27.66 9.99 -20.13
N ALA A 291 -28.39 10.86 -20.83
CA ALA A 291 -29.69 10.57 -21.43
C ALA A 291 -29.65 9.82 -22.77
N ILE A 292 -28.48 9.69 -23.42
CA ILE A 292 -28.36 9.00 -24.72
C ILE A 292 -28.40 7.47 -24.57
N SER A 293 -28.96 6.79 -25.58
CA SER A 293 -29.10 5.33 -25.59
C SER A 293 -27.73 4.63 -25.60
N ASP A 294 -27.68 3.38 -25.11
CA ASP A 294 -26.44 2.58 -25.15
C ASP A 294 -25.89 2.42 -26.58
N ALA A 295 -26.75 2.41 -27.60
CA ALA A 295 -26.33 2.39 -29.00
C ALA A 295 -25.60 3.69 -29.41
N GLU A 296 -26.08 4.84 -28.95
CA GLU A 296 -25.43 6.14 -29.20
C GLU A 296 -24.15 6.30 -28.39
N ARG A 297 -24.13 5.82 -27.15
CA ARG A 297 -22.92 5.76 -26.31
C ARG A 297 -21.82 4.95 -26.99
N VAL A 298 -22.17 3.78 -27.55
CA VAL A 298 -21.22 2.96 -28.31
C VAL A 298 -20.68 3.73 -29.51
N ARG A 299 -21.57 4.37 -30.29
CA ARG A 299 -21.17 5.16 -31.47
C ARG A 299 -20.24 6.32 -31.12
N LEU A 300 -20.57 7.11 -30.09
CA LEU A 300 -19.74 8.23 -29.62
C LEU A 300 -18.36 7.74 -29.16
N LEU A 301 -18.32 6.70 -28.32
CA LEU A 301 -17.06 6.18 -27.78
C LEU A 301 -16.18 5.49 -28.83
N SER A 302 -16.79 4.88 -29.85
CA SER A 302 -16.06 4.31 -30.99
C SER A 302 -15.31 5.40 -31.76
N GLU A 303 -15.90 6.58 -31.93
CA GLU A 303 -15.26 7.73 -32.58
C GLU A 303 -14.20 8.38 -31.70
N VAL A 304 -14.42 8.46 -30.39
CA VAL A 304 -13.40 8.91 -29.42
C VAL A 304 -12.14 8.05 -29.50
N ASP A 305 -12.31 6.74 -29.68
CA ASP A 305 -11.23 5.75 -29.70
C ASP A 305 -10.78 5.34 -31.11
N GLU A 306 -11.28 5.97 -32.17
CA GLU A 306 -10.98 5.59 -33.55
C GLU A 306 -9.46 5.65 -33.87
N ALA A 307 -8.77 6.63 -33.27
CA ALA A 307 -7.32 6.73 -33.36
C ALA A 307 -6.61 5.52 -32.74
N ALA A 308 -7.11 5.02 -31.61
CA ALA A 308 -6.52 3.92 -30.83
C ALA A 308 -6.58 2.56 -31.53
N GLY A 309 -7.44 2.40 -32.53
CA GLY A 309 -7.47 1.25 -33.43
C GLY A 309 -6.37 1.31 -34.52
N ARG A 310 -5.88 2.51 -34.87
CA ARG A 310 -4.93 2.73 -35.97
C ARG A 310 -3.47 2.84 -35.54
N ASP A 311 -3.21 3.54 -34.42
CA ASP A 311 -1.85 3.87 -33.96
C ASP A 311 -1.40 3.05 -32.74
N GLY A 312 -2.28 2.18 -32.22
CA GLY A 312 -2.02 1.41 -31.01
C GLY A 312 -2.07 2.24 -29.71
N SER A 313 -2.64 3.45 -29.74
CA SER A 313 -2.90 4.27 -28.55
C SER A 313 -3.89 3.58 -27.60
N PRO A 314 -3.91 3.92 -26.30
CA PRO A 314 -4.86 3.36 -25.33
C PRO A 314 -6.31 3.73 -25.66
N LEU A 315 -7.25 2.81 -25.47
CA LEU A 315 -8.69 3.12 -25.53
C LEU A 315 -9.08 3.95 -24.30
N LEU A 316 -9.47 5.18 -24.51
CA LEU A 316 -9.88 6.11 -23.46
C LEU A 316 -11.25 5.74 -22.88
N SER A 317 -12.12 5.11 -23.66
CA SER A 317 -13.43 4.63 -23.19
C SER A 317 -13.32 3.63 -22.03
N ALA A 318 -12.20 2.90 -21.92
CA ALA A 318 -11.95 1.95 -20.82
C ALA A 318 -11.87 2.63 -19.44
N LEU A 319 -11.63 3.95 -19.40
CA LEU A 319 -11.63 4.73 -18.17
C LEU A 319 -13.03 4.87 -17.56
N LEU A 320 -14.09 4.75 -18.37
CA LEU A 320 -15.46 4.88 -17.91
C LEU A 320 -15.82 3.78 -16.90
N ARG A 321 -16.65 4.17 -15.93
CA ARG A 321 -17.28 3.29 -14.96
C ARG A 321 -18.78 3.55 -14.93
N THR A 322 -19.52 2.53 -14.55
CA THR A 322 -20.91 2.69 -14.10
C THR A 322 -20.92 3.36 -12.72
N ASP A 323 -22.06 3.91 -12.31
CA ASP A 323 -22.18 4.62 -11.02
C ASP A 323 -21.96 3.70 -9.80
N ASP A 324 -22.22 2.40 -9.95
CA ASP A 324 -21.87 1.34 -8.97
C ASP A 324 -20.37 0.96 -8.97
N GLY A 325 -19.56 1.64 -9.80
CA GLY A 325 -18.13 1.40 -9.94
C GLY A 325 -17.76 0.21 -10.83
N GLY A 326 -18.72 -0.41 -11.51
CA GLY A 326 -18.48 -1.48 -12.48
C GLY A 326 -17.85 -1.02 -13.80
N THR A 327 -17.56 -1.98 -14.68
CA THR A 327 -17.21 -1.73 -16.08
C THR A 327 -18.51 -1.76 -16.88
N PRO A 328 -18.87 -0.70 -17.63
CA PRO A 328 -20.09 -0.69 -18.42
C PRO A 328 -20.13 -1.84 -19.44
N VAL A 329 -21.21 -2.61 -19.47
CA VAL A 329 -21.34 -3.83 -20.28
C VAL A 329 -21.24 -3.55 -21.78
N TYR A 330 -21.81 -2.43 -22.24
CA TYR A 330 -21.76 -2.03 -23.64
C TYR A 330 -20.33 -1.73 -24.14
N LEU A 331 -19.33 -1.57 -23.27
CA LEU A 331 -17.93 -1.38 -23.71
C LEU A 331 -17.43 -2.55 -24.54
N GLY A 332 -17.94 -3.77 -24.35
CA GLY A 332 -17.62 -4.89 -25.24
C GLY A 332 -17.91 -4.60 -26.72
N ARG A 333 -18.98 -3.83 -27.00
CA ARG A 333 -19.33 -3.40 -28.36
C ARG A 333 -18.42 -2.30 -28.89
N VAL A 334 -17.92 -1.41 -28.01
CA VAL A 334 -16.92 -0.39 -28.37
C VAL A 334 -15.59 -1.03 -28.72
N ILE A 335 -15.15 -2.03 -27.95
CA ILE A 335 -13.91 -2.77 -28.21
C ILE A 335 -13.99 -3.47 -29.58
N ALA A 336 -15.13 -4.10 -29.88
CA ALA A 336 -15.37 -4.76 -31.15
C ALA A 336 -15.39 -3.78 -32.33
N SER A 337 -16.02 -2.60 -32.18
CA SER A 337 -16.13 -1.61 -33.26
C SER A 337 -14.79 -0.97 -33.63
N VAL A 338 -13.86 -0.82 -32.67
CA VAL A 338 -12.50 -0.30 -32.95
C VAL A 338 -11.51 -1.40 -33.34
N GLY A 339 -11.98 -2.63 -33.60
CA GLY A 339 -11.16 -3.73 -34.11
C GLY A 339 -10.29 -4.45 -33.07
N CYS A 340 -10.58 -4.32 -31.77
CA CYS A 340 -9.81 -4.95 -30.69
C CYS A 340 -10.31 -6.36 -30.28
N GLY A 341 -11.25 -6.92 -31.05
CA GLY A 341 -11.90 -8.20 -30.78
C GLY A 341 -13.13 -8.09 -29.88
N THR A 342 -13.81 -9.22 -29.66
CA THR A 342 -15.07 -9.26 -28.89
C THR A 342 -14.89 -10.10 -27.63
N PRO A 343 -14.93 -9.51 -26.42
CA PRO A 343 -14.79 -10.27 -25.17
C PRO A 343 -15.93 -11.32 -25.02
N ALA A 344 -15.58 -12.58 -24.77
CA ALA A 344 -16.56 -13.66 -24.56
C ALA A 344 -17.28 -13.60 -23.21
N THR A 345 -16.65 -12.99 -22.20
CA THR A 345 -17.19 -12.94 -20.83
C THR A 345 -16.97 -11.57 -20.18
N ALA A 346 -17.80 -11.25 -19.19
CA ALA A 346 -17.64 -10.04 -18.38
C ALA A 346 -16.29 -9.99 -17.64
N ALA A 347 -15.72 -11.15 -17.28
CA ALA A 347 -14.39 -11.24 -16.67
C ALA A 347 -13.27 -10.86 -17.64
N VAL A 348 -13.35 -11.34 -18.89
CA VAL A 348 -12.42 -10.95 -19.96
C VAL A 348 -12.54 -9.46 -20.25
N LEU A 349 -13.77 -8.94 -20.39
CA LEU A 349 -14.03 -7.51 -20.58
C LEU A 349 -13.41 -6.67 -19.45
N LYS A 350 -13.64 -7.05 -18.19
CA LYS A 350 -13.10 -6.33 -17.02
C LYS A 350 -11.57 -6.32 -17.01
N HIS A 351 -10.94 -7.46 -17.28
CA HIS A 351 -9.48 -7.56 -17.27
C HIS A 351 -8.85 -6.80 -18.43
N TRP A 352 -9.47 -6.85 -19.61
CA TRP A 352 -9.04 -6.09 -20.79
C TRP A 352 -9.17 -4.57 -20.56
N CYS A 353 -10.32 -4.11 -20.06
CA CYS A 353 -10.50 -2.69 -19.73
C CYS A 353 -9.50 -2.23 -18.67
N GLN A 354 -9.18 -3.05 -17.66
CA GLN A 354 -8.15 -2.70 -16.69
C GLN A 354 -6.76 -2.54 -17.34
N ARG A 355 -6.41 -3.38 -18.32
CA ARG A 355 -5.17 -3.21 -19.09
C ARG A 355 -5.16 -1.89 -19.85
N GLU A 356 -6.26 -1.52 -20.51
CA GLU A 356 -6.33 -0.25 -21.23
C GLU A 356 -6.33 0.96 -20.30
N VAL A 357 -6.92 0.86 -19.10
CA VAL A 357 -6.75 1.89 -18.04
C VAL A 357 -5.27 2.06 -17.68
N ASP A 358 -4.54 0.96 -17.46
CA ASP A 358 -3.12 1.02 -17.13
C ASP A 358 -2.30 1.64 -18.28
N ARG A 359 -2.66 1.33 -19.54
CA ARG A 359 -2.06 1.92 -20.74
C ARG A 359 -2.36 3.41 -20.87
N ALA A 360 -3.60 3.84 -20.63
CA ALA A 360 -4.00 5.24 -20.64
C ALA A 360 -3.27 6.04 -19.55
N PHE A 361 -3.16 5.48 -18.35
CA PHE A 361 -2.40 6.10 -17.25
C PHE A 361 -0.90 6.14 -17.51
N ALA A 362 -0.34 5.14 -18.20
CA ALA A 362 1.07 5.13 -18.56
C ALA A 362 1.37 6.18 -19.64
N LEU A 363 0.55 6.29 -20.68
CA LEU A 363 0.77 7.20 -21.79
C LEU A 363 0.44 8.66 -21.43
N TYR A 364 -0.73 8.90 -20.83
CA TYR A 364 -1.24 10.25 -20.57
C TYR A 364 -0.97 10.75 -19.15
N GLY A 365 -0.48 9.91 -18.23
CA GLY A 365 -0.16 10.35 -16.87
C GLY A 365 0.93 11.43 -16.83
N ASN A 366 1.01 12.18 -15.72
CA ASN A 366 1.99 13.28 -15.51
C ASN A 366 3.47 12.88 -15.65
N SER A 367 3.77 11.58 -15.72
CA SER A 367 5.09 11.08 -16.13
C SER A 367 4.86 9.97 -17.15
N PRO A 368 4.82 10.32 -18.46
CA PRO A 368 4.61 9.35 -19.53
C PRO A 368 5.66 8.24 -19.43
N ARG A 369 5.18 7.00 -19.49
CA ARG A 369 6.00 5.79 -19.48
C ARG A 369 5.48 4.87 -20.57
N THR A 370 6.35 3.99 -21.05
CA THR A 370 5.98 3.01 -22.08
C THR A 370 4.75 2.21 -21.60
N PRO A 371 3.61 2.30 -22.30
CA PRO A 371 2.41 1.59 -21.91
C PRO A 371 2.65 0.07 -22.05
N PRO A 372 2.14 -0.75 -21.12
CA PRO A 372 2.23 -2.21 -21.26
C PRO A 372 1.49 -2.65 -22.53
N ALA A 373 1.90 -3.77 -23.15
CA ALA A 373 1.22 -4.26 -24.36
C ALA A 373 -0.29 -4.46 -24.14
N ARG A 374 -1.09 -4.14 -25.17
CA ARG A 374 -2.53 -4.43 -25.22
C ARG A 374 -2.71 -5.94 -25.17
N LEU A 375 -3.77 -6.39 -24.51
CA LEU A 375 -4.15 -7.80 -24.54
C LEU A 375 -4.90 -8.08 -25.84
N GLU A 376 -4.46 -9.09 -26.58
CA GLU A 376 -5.14 -9.55 -27.79
C GLU A 376 -6.29 -10.49 -27.42
N ILE A 377 -7.47 -10.22 -27.97
CA ILE A 377 -8.64 -11.07 -27.85
C ILE A 377 -8.72 -11.93 -29.11
N ASN A 378 -8.71 -13.25 -28.95
CA ASN A 378 -8.81 -14.20 -30.05
C ASN A 378 -10.23 -14.26 -30.62
N ARG A 379 -10.43 -15.05 -31.69
CA ARG A 379 -11.76 -15.22 -32.32
C ARG A 379 -12.81 -15.79 -31.36
N ASP A 380 -12.39 -16.60 -30.39
CA ASP A 380 -13.26 -17.20 -29.37
C ASP A 380 -13.58 -16.23 -28.22
N GLY A 381 -13.10 -14.99 -28.29
CA GLY A 381 -13.33 -13.95 -27.29
C GLY A 381 -12.57 -14.11 -25.97
N HIS A 382 -11.55 -14.97 -25.95
CA HIS A 382 -10.61 -15.15 -24.84
C HIS A 382 -9.27 -14.46 -25.14
N PHE A 383 -8.41 -14.31 -24.13
CA PHE A 383 -7.05 -13.80 -24.38
C PHE A 383 -6.27 -14.82 -25.20
N ALA A 384 -5.57 -14.37 -26.24
CA ALA A 384 -4.66 -15.22 -26.97
C ALA A 384 -3.61 -15.83 -26.01
N PRO A 385 -3.33 -17.14 -26.08
CA PRO A 385 -2.20 -17.70 -25.35
C PRO A 385 -0.92 -16.99 -25.80
N ASP A 386 -0.08 -16.56 -24.85
CA ASP A 386 1.12 -15.74 -25.06
C ASP A 386 1.84 -16.03 -26.40
N SER A 387 1.52 -15.26 -27.43
CA SER A 387 2.40 -15.10 -28.58
C SER A 387 3.55 -14.23 -28.10
N ALA A 388 4.62 -14.86 -27.62
CA ALA A 388 5.90 -14.20 -27.46
C ALA A 388 6.21 -13.46 -28.78
N PRO A 389 6.52 -12.15 -28.77
CA PRO A 389 6.69 -11.40 -29.99
C PRO A 389 7.80 -12.03 -30.84
N ALA A 390 7.46 -12.31 -32.09
CA ALA A 390 8.39 -12.75 -33.11
C ALA A 390 9.61 -11.84 -33.13
N GLN A 391 10.78 -12.45 -32.99
CA GLN A 391 12.07 -11.79 -33.11
C GLN A 391 12.15 -11.20 -34.52
N GLN A 392 12.04 -9.87 -34.64
CA GLN A 392 12.48 -9.19 -35.85
C GLN A 392 13.96 -9.53 -36.06
N PRO A 393 14.40 -9.91 -37.28
CA PRO A 393 15.80 -10.13 -37.57
C PRO A 393 16.51 -8.78 -37.46
N ARG A 394 17.09 -8.51 -36.29
CA ARG A 394 18.04 -7.42 -36.12
C ARG A 394 19.29 -7.83 -36.89
N VAL A 395 19.54 -7.11 -37.97
CA VAL A 395 20.86 -7.04 -38.61
C VAL A 395 21.91 -6.97 -37.51
N ILE A 396 22.75 -8.00 -37.45
CA ILE A 396 23.82 -8.13 -36.49
C ILE A 396 24.89 -7.10 -36.86
N VAL A 397 24.79 -5.91 -36.28
CA VAL A 397 25.97 -5.09 -36.05
C VAL A 397 26.59 -5.61 -34.76
N HIS A 398 27.70 -6.33 -34.91
CA HIS A 398 28.48 -6.86 -33.80
C HIS A 398 28.81 -5.75 -32.79
N SER A 399 28.16 -5.80 -31.63
CA SER A 399 28.66 -5.17 -30.41
C SER A 399 28.78 -6.26 -29.33
N ARG A 400 29.97 -6.32 -28.75
CA ARG A 400 30.53 -7.45 -27.98
C ARG A 400 29.72 -7.79 -26.71
N GLY A 401 29.34 -9.08 -26.62
CA GLY A 401 29.35 -9.95 -25.43
C GLY A 401 28.77 -9.44 -24.10
N GLY A 402 27.55 -9.87 -23.76
CA GLY A 402 27.06 -9.78 -22.38
C GLY A 402 25.68 -10.39 -22.11
N LEU A 403 24.76 -10.34 -23.08
CA LEU A 403 23.34 -10.69 -22.83
C LEU A 403 22.99 -12.19 -22.98
N SER A 404 23.73 -12.96 -23.78
CA SER A 404 23.47 -14.40 -23.98
C SER A 404 23.68 -15.24 -22.72
N GLN A 405 24.73 -14.94 -21.94
CA GLN A 405 25.04 -15.69 -20.71
C GLN A 405 24.02 -15.45 -19.58
N VAL A 406 23.37 -14.28 -19.54
CA VAL A 406 22.38 -13.94 -18.51
C VAL A 406 21.07 -14.70 -18.75
N SER A 407 20.66 -14.86 -20.01
CA SER A 407 19.46 -15.63 -20.39
C SER A 407 19.61 -17.13 -20.09
N GLU A 408 20.76 -17.72 -20.45
CA GLU A 408 21.05 -19.12 -20.14
C GLU A 408 21.16 -19.37 -18.63
N ARG A 409 21.76 -18.44 -17.88
CA ARG A 409 21.86 -18.53 -16.42
C ARG A 409 20.49 -18.45 -15.76
N GLN A 410 19.60 -17.57 -16.23
CA GLN A 410 18.23 -17.47 -15.72
C GLN A 410 17.39 -18.71 -16.04
N ALA A 411 17.56 -19.31 -17.23
CA ALA A 411 16.92 -20.57 -17.58
C ALA A 411 17.38 -21.74 -16.69
N ARG A 412 18.68 -21.83 -16.40
CA ARG A 412 19.24 -22.85 -15.47
C ARG A 412 18.71 -22.70 -14.04
N GLU A 413 18.62 -21.47 -13.52
CA GLU A 413 18.09 -21.22 -12.17
C GLU A 413 16.58 -21.52 -12.09
N LEU A 414 15.81 -21.25 -13.15
CA LEU A 414 14.41 -21.65 -13.24
C LEU A 414 14.26 -23.18 -13.18
N HIS A 415 15.00 -23.92 -14.03
CA HIS A 415 14.99 -25.38 -14.02
C HIS A 415 15.39 -25.96 -12.66
N ARG A 416 16.40 -25.36 -12.00
CA ARG A 416 16.83 -25.76 -10.66
C ARG A 416 15.75 -25.52 -9.61
N SER A 417 15.04 -24.38 -9.68
CA SER A 417 13.95 -24.06 -8.75
C SER A 417 12.77 -25.04 -8.87
N GLU A 418 12.42 -25.44 -10.10
CA GLU A 418 11.31 -26.37 -10.34
C GLU A 418 11.69 -27.82 -10.00
N ALA A 419 12.95 -28.21 -10.20
CA ALA A 419 13.46 -29.50 -9.73
C ALA A 419 13.45 -29.58 -8.19
N LEU A 420 13.88 -28.52 -7.50
CA LEU A 420 13.91 -28.47 -6.05
C LEU A 420 12.50 -28.52 -5.44
N ARG A 421 11.53 -27.87 -6.09
CA ARG A 421 10.12 -27.96 -5.74
C ARG A 421 9.60 -29.41 -5.83
N ARG A 422 9.84 -30.07 -6.96
CA ARG A 422 9.46 -31.48 -7.16
C ARG A 422 10.12 -32.41 -6.14
N HIS A 423 11.42 -32.22 -5.87
CA HIS A 423 12.15 -33.01 -4.89
C HIS A 423 11.65 -32.79 -3.45
N LEU A 424 11.25 -31.56 -3.08
CA LEU A 424 10.63 -31.30 -1.78
C LEU A 424 9.30 -32.05 -1.61
N VAL A 425 8.48 -32.08 -2.66
CA VAL A 425 7.21 -32.83 -2.66
C VAL A 425 7.48 -34.34 -2.56
N MET A 426 8.39 -34.88 -3.38
CA MET A 426 8.74 -36.31 -3.37
C MET A 426 9.34 -36.74 -2.03
N ALA A 427 10.32 -36.01 -1.50
CA ALA A 427 10.97 -36.34 -0.23
C ALA A 427 9.99 -36.29 0.97
N ARG A 428 8.96 -35.45 0.91
CA ARG A 428 7.86 -35.44 1.90
C ARG A 428 6.98 -36.69 1.79
N ASN A 429 6.64 -37.10 0.57
CA ASN A 429 5.85 -38.30 0.30
C ASN A 429 6.59 -39.56 0.76
N ASP A 430 7.90 -39.64 0.50
CA ASP A 430 8.79 -40.73 0.92
C ASP A 430 9.16 -40.67 2.41
N LYS A 431 8.70 -39.63 3.12
CA LYS A 431 8.96 -39.39 4.54
C LYS A 431 10.47 -39.26 4.86
N ALA A 432 11.28 -38.84 3.90
CA ALA A 432 12.73 -38.71 3.99
C ALA A 432 13.16 -37.43 4.74
N VAL A 433 13.04 -37.44 6.08
CA VAL A 433 13.26 -36.27 6.97
C VAL A 433 14.58 -35.54 6.73
N ARG A 434 15.70 -36.26 6.54
CA ARG A 434 17.02 -35.64 6.32
C ARG A 434 17.12 -34.97 4.94
N LEU A 435 16.54 -35.59 3.92
CA LEU A 435 16.52 -35.07 2.56
C LEU A 435 15.67 -33.80 2.48
N VAL A 436 14.50 -33.76 3.13
CA VAL A 436 13.67 -32.55 3.22
C VAL A 436 14.43 -31.39 3.88
N ALA A 437 15.19 -31.64 4.95
CA ALA A 437 15.99 -30.61 5.60
C ALA A 437 17.14 -30.08 4.71
N ALA A 438 17.80 -30.97 3.96
CA ALA A 438 18.85 -30.58 3.01
C ALA A 438 18.28 -29.75 1.84
N LEU A 439 17.16 -30.18 1.26
CA LEU A 439 16.49 -29.47 0.16
C LEU A 439 15.96 -28.10 0.61
N LEU A 440 15.51 -27.95 1.86
CA LEU A 440 15.14 -26.65 2.42
C LEU A 440 16.33 -25.69 2.48
N LYS A 441 17.52 -26.17 2.87
CA LYS A 441 18.74 -25.36 2.89
C LYS A 441 19.15 -24.95 1.48
N GLU A 442 19.13 -25.88 0.53
CA GLU A 442 19.43 -25.58 -0.87
C GLU A 442 18.41 -24.58 -1.48
N GLY A 443 17.13 -24.67 -1.10
CA GLY A 443 16.11 -23.68 -1.48
C GLY A 443 16.40 -22.27 -0.97
N GLU A 444 16.97 -22.12 0.22
CA GLU A 444 17.36 -20.81 0.78
C GLU A 444 18.50 -20.16 -0.02
N GLU A 445 19.42 -20.96 -0.58
CA GLU A 445 20.54 -20.49 -1.39
C GLU A 445 20.12 -20.09 -2.82
N VAL A 446 19.08 -20.73 -3.36
CA VAL A 446 18.59 -20.47 -4.73
C VAL A 446 17.62 -19.29 -4.77
N ILE A 447 16.78 -19.08 -3.74
CA ILE A 447 15.78 -17.99 -3.68
C ILE A 447 16.30 -16.60 -4.08
N PRO A 448 17.49 -16.13 -3.64
CA PRO A 448 17.99 -14.80 -3.99
C PRO A 448 18.32 -14.63 -5.48
N ARG A 449 18.50 -15.74 -6.21
CA ARG A 449 18.88 -15.76 -7.64
C ARG A 449 17.68 -15.90 -8.57
N LEU A 450 16.47 -16.04 -8.01
CA LEU A 450 15.22 -16.22 -8.74
C LEU A 450 14.43 -14.92 -8.89
N SER A 451 13.59 -14.85 -9.93
CA SER A 451 12.63 -13.76 -10.08
C SER A 451 11.56 -13.79 -8.97
N ARG A 452 10.81 -12.68 -8.82
CA ARG A 452 9.76 -12.55 -7.80
C ARG A 452 8.67 -13.63 -7.93
N ALA A 453 8.29 -13.98 -9.16
CA ALA A 453 7.28 -15.01 -9.40
C ALA A 453 7.80 -16.42 -9.10
N GLN A 454 9.05 -16.72 -9.47
CA GLN A 454 9.71 -18.00 -9.23
C GLN A 454 9.97 -18.25 -7.74
N SER A 455 10.50 -17.22 -7.05
CA SER A 455 10.75 -17.28 -5.61
C SER A 455 9.47 -17.43 -4.78
N ALA A 456 8.33 -16.89 -5.22
CA ALA A 456 7.05 -17.05 -4.54
C ALA A 456 6.58 -18.52 -4.54
N LYS A 457 6.67 -19.22 -5.68
CA LYS A 457 6.29 -20.64 -5.81
C LYS A 457 7.17 -21.55 -4.95
N LEU A 458 8.50 -21.34 -5.01
CA LEU A 458 9.44 -22.13 -4.21
C LEU A 458 9.25 -21.86 -2.69
N ARG A 459 9.02 -20.62 -2.27
CA ARG A 459 8.78 -20.27 -0.87
C ARG A 459 7.52 -20.92 -0.30
N ALA A 460 6.44 -20.97 -1.07
CA ALA A 460 5.21 -21.65 -0.64
C ALA A 460 5.48 -23.12 -0.31
N GLU A 461 6.21 -23.81 -1.18
CA GLU A 461 6.52 -25.24 -1.01
C GLU A 461 7.51 -25.51 0.12
N MET A 462 8.46 -24.59 0.33
CA MET A 462 9.36 -24.63 1.49
C MET A 462 8.63 -24.37 2.81
N ILE A 463 7.58 -23.55 2.83
CA ILE A 463 6.72 -23.37 4.01
C ILE A 463 6.02 -24.68 4.33
N ASP A 464 5.42 -25.33 3.34
CA ASP A 464 4.74 -26.62 3.52
C ASP A 464 5.71 -27.72 3.98
N ALA A 465 6.92 -27.76 3.43
CA ALA A 465 7.98 -28.68 3.85
C ALA A 465 8.45 -28.42 5.29
N ARG A 466 8.60 -27.15 5.72
CA ARG A 466 8.94 -26.82 7.11
C ARG A 466 7.82 -27.20 8.09
N ASN A 467 6.57 -26.95 7.72
CA ASN A 467 5.41 -27.33 8.52
C ASN A 467 5.32 -28.85 8.68
N TRP A 468 5.54 -29.58 7.59
CA TRP A 468 5.61 -31.05 7.61
C TRP A 468 6.74 -31.55 8.51
N LEU A 469 7.95 -30.97 8.39
CA LEU A 469 9.12 -31.35 9.20
C LEU A 469 8.88 -31.13 10.70
N ARG A 470 8.30 -29.98 11.06
CA ARG A 470 7.91 -29.65 12.43
C ARG A 470 6.94 -30.68 13.01
N SER A 471 5.88 -31.01 12.26
CA SER A 471 4.90 -32.01 12.69
C SER A 471 5.51 -33.40 12.94
N ARG A 472 6.57 -33.78 12.20
CA ARG A 472 7.29 -35.05 12.37
C ARG A 472 8.21 -35.04 13.59
N LEU A 473 8.89 -33.91 13.85
CA LEU A 473 9.73 -33.73 15.03
C LEU A 473 8.90 -33.72 16.32
N GLU A 474 7.75 -33.06 16.32
CA GLU A 474 6.79 -33.08 17.42
C GLU A 474 6.24 -34.49 17.70
N LYS A 475 5.86 -35.24 16.65
CA LYS A 475 5.44 -36.65 16.79
C LYS A 475 6.57 -37.56 17.32
N LYS A 476 7.83 -37.33 16.92
CA LYS A 476 9.00 -38.04 17.48
C LYS A 476 9.25 -37.68 18.95
N GLY A 477 9.10 -36.40 19.31
CA GLY A 477 9.20 -35.92 20.69
C GLY A 477 8.14 -36.57 21.59
N ALA A 478 6.88 -36.55 21.15
CA ALA A 478 5.77 -37.20 21.87
C ALA A 478 5.99 -38.72 22.04
N LYS A 479 6.53 -39.40 21.03
CA LYS A 479 6.88 -40.83 21.13
C LYS A 479 8.00 -41.10 22.13
N ARG A 480 9.04 -40.24 22.20
CA ARG A 480 10.12 -40.35 23.20
C ARG A 480 9.61 -40.12 24.62
N VAL A 481 8.75 -39.13 24.83
CA VAL A 481 8.13 -38.85 26.14
C VAL A 481 7.25 -40.01 26.61
N ARG A 482 6.44 -40.60 25.71
CA ARG A 482 5.65 -41.80 26.01
C ARG A 482 6.52 -43.00 26.37
N LYS A 483 7.63 -43.23 25.64
CA LYS A 483 8.59 -44.32 25.94
C LYS A 483 9.30 -44.10 27.29
N ALA A 484 9.65 -42.86 27.62
CA ALA A 484 10.25 -42.50 28.91
C ALA A 484 9.26 -42.71 30.08
N LYS A 485 8.00 -42.31 29.91
CA LYS A 485 6.93 -42.57 30.90
C LYS A 485 6.66 -44.07 31.08
N ALA A 486 6.66 -44.85 30.00
CA ALA A 486 6.51 -46.30 30.07
C ALA A 486 7.69 -46.97 30.82
N LYS A 487 8.93 -46.52 30.56
CA LYS A 487 10.12 -47.01 31.27
C LYS A 487 10.08 -46.66 32.76
N ALA A 488 9.73 -45.41 33.11
CA ALA A 488 9.57 -44.99 34.50
C ALA A 488 8.48 -45.78 35.25
N LYS A 489 7.37 -46.10 34.57
CA LYS A 489 6.30 -46.93 35.13
C LYS A 489 6.74 -48.38 35.35
N ALA A 490 7.54 -48.94 34.44
CA ALA A 490 8.12 -50.29 34.59
C ALA A 490 9.14 -50.35 35.75
N GLU A 491 9.98 -49.32 35.91
CA GLU A 491 10.94 -49.22 37.02
C GLU A 491 10.24 -49.03 38.38
N GLN A 492 9.11 -48.30 38.43
CA GLN A 492 8.29 -48.22 39.64
C GLN A 492 7.60 -49.55 39.99
N ALA A 493 7.09 -50.28 38.99
CA ALA A 493 6.50 -51.60 39.20
C ALA A 493 7.54 -52.62 39.71
N ALA A 494 8.78 -52.56 39.19
CA ALA A 494 9.88 -53.40 39.67
C ALA A 494 10.28 -53.08 41.13
N LYS A 495 10.29 -51.80 41.53
CA LYS A 495 10.57 -51.39 42.93
C LYS A 495 9.45 -51.78 43.90
N ALA A 496 8.20 -51.84 43.43
CA ALA A 496 7.05 -52.29 44.23
C ALA A 496 7.11 -53.81 44.51
N SER A 497 7.55 -54.63 43.54
CA SER A 497 7.72 -56.07 43.77
C SER A 497 8.89 -56.40 44.71
N THR A 498 9.94 -55.57 44.75
CA THR A 498 11.06 -55.72 45.70
C THR A 498 10.66 -55.36 47.13
N ARG A 499 9.79 -54.35 47.33
CA ARG A 499 9.25 -53.97 48.64
C ARG A 499 8.20 -54.95 49.19
N GLY A 500 7.51 -55.69 48.33
CA GLY A 500 6.61 -56.78 48.74
C GLY A 500 7.34 -57.98 49.34
N ARG A 501 8.61 -58.23 48.97
CA ARG A 501 9.40 -59.38 49.43
C ARG A 501 10.11 -59.16 50.77
N VAL A 502 10.20 -57.91 51.25
CA VAL A 502 10.86 -57.55 52.54
C VAL A 502 9.85 -57.43 53.70
N ARG A 503 8.54 -57.39 53.42
CA ARG A 503 7.48 -57.19 54.44
C ARG A 503 6.81 -58.47 54.96
N SER A 504 7.25 -59.67 54.55
CA SER A 504 6.75 -60.94 55.09
C SER A 504 7.58 -61.52 56.25
N GLY A 505 8.63 -60.83 56.71
CA GLY A 505 9.55 -61.34 57.74
C GLY A 505 9.78 -60.38 58.91
N LYS A 506 8.73 -59.98 59.66
CA LYS A 506 8.81 -59.55 61.08
C LYS A 506 7.48 -58.97 61.56
N LYS A 507 6.67 -59.79 62.25
CA LYS A 507 5.76 -59.32 63.32
C LYS A 507 5.25 -60.48 64.17
N ARG A 508 5.77 -60.61 65.41
CA ARG A 508 5.03 -61.16 66.56
C ARG A 508 5.71 -60.81 67.90
N GLN A 509 5.17 -59.79 68.59
CA GLN A 509 5.12 -59.57 70.05
C GLN A 509 4.40 -58.22 70.28
N LYS A 510 3.11 -58.23 70.64
CA LYS A 510 2.49 -58.15 72.00
C LYS A 510 2.62 -56.78 72.72
N SER A 511 1.56 -55.96 72.54
CA SER A 511 0.74 -55.18 73.52
C SER A 511 1.37 -54.12 74.47
N PRO A 512 0.58 -53.31 75.20
CA PRO A 512 -0.47 -52.34 74.79
C PRO A 512 -0.33 -50.97 75.53
N MET A 513 -1.08 -49.91 75.17
CA MET A 513 -1.37 -48.80 76.12
C MET A 513 -2.69 -48.05 75.85
N ASN A 514 -3.50 -48.04 76.91
CA ASN A 514 -4.41 -47.05 77.51
C ASN A 514 -4.88 -45.81 76.72
N GLY A 515 -6.21 -45.61 76.80
CA GLY A 515 -6.91 -44.36 76.51
C GLY A 515 -7.11 -43.50 77.76
N ALA A 516 -7.33 -42.22 77.52
CA ALA A 516 -7.55 -41.16 78.49
C ALA A 516 -9.04 -40.85 78.70
N ARG A 517 -9.42 -40.37 79.89
CA ARG A 517 -10.28 -39.19 80.04
C ARG A 517 -10.27 -38.61 81.48
N PRO A 518 -10.57 -37.30 81.64
CA PRO A 518 -10.33 -36.51 82.86
C PRO A 518 -11.60 -36.16 83.64
N LEU A 519 -11.43 -35.50 84.79
CA LEU A 519 -12.46 -34.76 85.55
C LEU A 519 -11.89 -33.40 85.99
N PRO A 520 -12.71 -32.34 86.12
CA PRO A 520 -12.32 -31.12 86.83
C PRO A 520 -13.15 -30.87 88.12
N GLY A 521 -12.51 -30.24 89.11
CA GLY A 521 -13.14 -29.34 90.08
C GLY A 521 -13.25 -29.82 91.53
N HIS A 522 -12.35 -29.36 92.41
CA HIS A 522 -12.60 -28.45 93.54
C HIS A 522 -11.46 -28.48 94.58
N GLY A 523 -11.12 -27.30 95.13
CA GLY A 523 -10.54 -27.17 96.47
C GLY A 523 -9.26 -26.35 96.57
N GLN A 524 -9.45 -25.02 96.72
CA GLN A 524 -8.58 -23.96 97.29
C GLN A 524 -7.14 -23.80 96.80
#